data_AF-A0A520IQ50-F1
#
_entry.id   AF-A0A520IQ50-F1
#
_cell.length_a   1.000
_cell.length_b   1.000
_cell.length_c   1.000
_cell.angle_alpha   90.00
_cell.angle_beta   90.00
_cell.angle_gamma   90.00
#
_symmetry.space_group_name_H-M   'P 1'
#
loop_
_entity.id
_entity.type
_entity.pdbx_description
1 polymer ?
#
loop_
_entity_poly.entity_id
_entity_poly.type
_entity_poly.pdbx_seq_one_letter_code
_entity_poly.pdbx_strand_id
1 'polypeptide(L)'
;MNKSLIFFMLVFVALGADAQERSLKLWYDKPAEKVWEAALPIGNGRIAAMVYGNPAAELIKLNESTVWSGGPNRNDNPKALAALPGVRQLIFEGKYDEADKLAAANIPSPINGMNYQLVGNLNINFPGHEVYTDYYRELDIETAVTKTNYAVGGVKFTREVFASLTDQVIIVHLTADKAGQLTFSADMQSLQKSAVTTRNNDELILTGVSGDKDGVKGAVKFTSIVKA
;
A
#
# COMPACT_ATOMS: atom_id res chain seq x y z
N MET A 1 -31.76 49.59 -61.48
CA MET A 1 -32.35 48.40 -60.84
C MET A 1 -31.35 47.82 -59.86
N ASN A 2 -31.70 47.90 -58.58
CA ASN A 2 -30.91 47.53 -57.40
C ASN A 2 -30.40 46.09 -57.46
N LYS A 3 -29.15 45.86 -57.02
CA LYS A 3 -28.80 44.70 -56.17
C LYS A 3 -27.68 45.10 -55.20
N SER A 4 -28.07 45.44 -53.97
CA SER A 4 -27.16 45.54 -52.83
C SER A 4 -26.59 44.16 -52.51
N LEU A 5 -25.26 44.06 -52.43
CA LEU A 5 -24.58 42.87 -51.92
C LEU A 5 -24.28 43.11 -50.43
N ILE A 6 -25.01 42.42 -49.56
CA ILE A 6 -24.78 42.42 -48.12
C ILE A 6 -23.68 41.40 -47.84
N PHE A 7 -22.53 41.86 -47.34
CA PHE A 7 -21.42 41.01 -46.91
C PHE A 7 -21.66 40.59 -45.46
N PHE A 8 -22.06 39.35 -45.22
CA PHE A 8 -22.25 38.80 -43.88
C PHE A 8 -20.89 38.33 -43.34
N MET A 9 -20.25 39.13 -42.49
CA MET A 9 -19.03 38.74 -41.81
C MET A 9 -19.39 37.82 -40.64
N LEU A 10 -19.23 36.52 -40.83
CA LEU A 10 -19.34 35.51 -39.78
C LEU A 10 -18.13 35.63 -38.85
N VAL A 11 -18.31 36.31 -37.71
CA VAL A 11 -17.36 36.28 -36.61
C VAL A 11 -17.54 34.94 -35.90
N PHE A 12 -16.68 33.98 -36.20
CA PHE A 12 -16.54 32.77 -35.39
C PHE A 12 -15.83 33.17 -34.09
N VAL A 13 -16.62 33.44 -33.04
CA VAL A 13 -16.09 33.44 -31.68
C VAL A 13 -15.85 31.99 -31.31
N ALA A 14 -14.61 31.52 -31.50
CA ALA A 14 -14.16 30.29 -30.90
C ALA A 14 -14.11 30.52 -29.38
N LEU A 15 -15.24 30.26 -28.71
CA LEU A 15 -15.23 29.97 -27.29
C LEU A 15 -14.38 28.71 -27.15
N GLY A 16 -13.13 28.89 -26.76
CA GLY A 16 -12.31 27.78 -26.27
C GLY A 16 -13.09 27.14 -25.14
N ALA A 17 -13.68 25.98 -25.42
CA ALA A 17 -14.13 25.12 -24.36
C ALA A 17 -12.85 24.69 -23.66
N ASP A 18 -12.59 25.24 -22.47
CA ASP A 18 -11.64 24.65 -21.55
C ASP A 18 -12.19 23.25 -21.25
N ALA A 19 -11.71 22.27 -22.02
CA ALA A 19 -11.90 20.88 -21.67
C ALA A 19 -11.29 20.75 -20.29
N GLN A 20 -12.16 20.54 -19.29
CA GLN A 20 -11.72 20.36 -17.91
C GLN A 20 -10.70 19.24 -17.90
N GLU A 21 -9.43 19.60 -17.69
CA GLU A 21 -8.34 18.65 -17.56
C GLU A 21 -8.71 17.76 -16.38
N ARG A 22 -9.18 16.55 -16.67
CA ARG A 22 -9.64 15.61 -15.64
C ARG A 22 -8.39 15.01 -15.01
N SER A 23 -7.78 15.78 -14.12
CA SER A 23 -6.70 15.33 -13.27
C SER A 23 -7.20 14.17 -12.40
N LEU A 24 -6.88 12.93 -12.78
CA LEU A 24 -7.24 11.72 -12.03
C LEU A 24 -6.28 11.55 -10.86
N LYS A 25 -6.42 12.43 -9.87
CA LYS A 25 -5.51 12.49 -8.72
C LYS A 25 -6.26 12.43 -7.40
N LEU A 26 -5.71 11.68 -6.46
CA LEU A 26 -5.99 11.84 -5.04
C LEU A 26 -4.91 12.76 -4.48
N TRP A 27 -5.27 13.91 -3.92
CA TRP A 27 -4.30 14.89 -3.43
C TRP A 27 -4.66 15.43 -2.05
N TYR A 28 -3.63 15.83 -1.31
CA TYR A 28 -3.73 16.29 0.07
C TYR A 28 -2.69 17.38 0.34
N ASP A 29 -3.05 18.34 1.20
CA ASP A 29 -2.19 19.42 1.68
C ASP A 29 -1.55 19.13 3.04
N LYS A 30 -1.67 17.89 3.52
CA LYS A 30 -1.08 17.40 4.78
C LYS A 30 -0.53 15.98 4.65
N PRO A 31 0.52 15.63 5.42
CA PRO A 31 1.03 14.26 5.47
C PRO A 31 0.05 13.30 6.13
N ALA A 32 0.24 11.99 5.90
CA ALA A 32 -0.56 10.95 6.54
C ALA A 32 -0.23 10.79 8.04
N GLU A 33 0.93 11.29 8.48
CA GLU A 33 1.44 11.21 9.85
C GLU A 33 1.53 9.77 10.37
N LYS A 34 0.54 9.34 11.16
CA LYS A 34 0.44 8.00 11.76
C LYS A 34 -0.76 7.21 11.24
N VAL A 35 -1.63 7.82 10.44
CA VAL A 35 -2.89 7.22 9.98
C VAL A 35 -2.64 6.43 8.70
N TRP A 36 -2.87 5.12 8.74
CA TRP A 36 -2.60 4.24 7.59
C TRP A 36 -3.58 4.47 6.44
N GLU A 37 -4.84 4.75 6.77
CA GLU A 37 -5.92 5.04 5.83
C GLU A 37 -5.71 6.35 5.05
N ALA A 38 -4.83 7.24 5.55
CA ALA A 38 -4.43 8.47 4.87
C ALA A 38 -3.17 8.29 4.00
N ALA A 39 -2.49 7.14 4.08
CA ALA A 39 -1.36 6.82 3.23
C ALA A 39 -1.83 6.44 1.81
N LEU A 40 -0.97 6.67 0.81
CA LEU A 40 -1.32 6.47 -0.59
C LEU A 40 -0.79 5.10 -1.09
N PRO A 41 -1.64 4.24 -1.66
CA PRO A 41 -1.23 2.93 -2.14
C PRO A 41 -0.55 2.99 -3.51
N ILE A 42 0.51 2.22 -3.68
CA ILE A 42 1.11 1.85 -4.97
C ILE A 42 1.32 0.34 -5.03
N GLY A 43 1.34 -0.24 -6.22
CA GLY A 43 1.66 -1.66 -6.38
C GLY A 43 1.69 -2.12 -7.83
N ASN A 44 2.38 -3.23 -8.07
CA ASN A 44 2.53 -3.85 -9.39
C ASN A 44 1.87 -5.23 -9.50
N GLY A 45 0.89 -5.50 -8.63
CA GLY A 45 0.21 -6.80 -8.52
C GLY A 45 0.92 -7.82 -7.63
N ARG A 46 2.24 -7.71 -7.43
CA ARG A 46 3.02 -8.60 -6.56
C ARG A 46 3.55 -7.89 -5.31
N ILE A 47 4.26 -6.78 -5.49
CA ILE A 47 4.73 -5.91 -4.42
C ILE A 47 3.89 -4.64 -4.37
N ALA A 48 3.68 -4.15 -3.16
CA ALA A 48 2.90 -2.95 -2.90
C ALA A 48 3.51 -2.16 -1.77
N ALA A 49 3.16 -0.87 -1.73
CA ALA A 49 3.54 -0.01 -0.63
C ALA A 49 2.45 1.02 -0.30
N MET A 50 2.42 1.42 0.96
CA MET A 50 1.63 2.55 1.45
C MET A 50 2.57 3.69 1.81
N VAL A 51 2.46 4.81 1.10
CA VAL A 51 3.38 5.97 1.18
C VAL A 51 2.77 7.08 2.04
N TYR A 52 3.44 7.46 3.13
CA TYR A 52 2.90 8.39 4.13
C TYR A 52 3.13 9.87 3.80
N GLY A 53 4.20 10.20 3.08
CA GLY A 53 4.51 11.56 2.65
C GLY A 53 4.98 12.47 3.79
N ASN A 54 5.53 11.92 4.88
CA ASN A 54 5.95 12.70 6.06
C ASN A 54 7.28 13.43 5.80
N PRO A 55 7.37 14.78 5.87
CA PRO A 55 8.59 15.51 5.50
C PRO A 55 9.85 15.15 6.31
N ALA A 56 9.76 15.01 7.64
CA ALA A 56 10.93 14.70 8.47
C ALA A 56 11.24 13.19 8.58
N ALA A 57 10.22 12.33 8.49
CA ALA A 57 10.35 10.90 8.72
C ALA A 57 9.38 10.14 7.82
N GLU A 58 9.78 9.94 6.56
CA GLU A 58 8.99 9.20 5.58
C GLU A 58 8.81 7.75 6.05
N LEU A 59 7.58 7.26 5.91
CA LEU A 59 7.23 5.89 6.22
C LEU A 59 6.62 5.27 4.97
N ILE A 60 7.25 4.20 4.49
CA ILE A 60 6.74 3.40 3.38
C ILE A 60 6.51 1.99 3.91
N LYS A 61 5.24 1.62 4.12
CA LYS A 61 4.92 0.24 4.53
C LYS A 61 4.96 -0.67 3.32
N LEU A 62 5.61 -1.82 3.45
CA LEU A 62 5.90 -2.74 2.36
C LEU A 62 5.10 -4.03 2.48
N ASN A 63 4.55 -4.43 1.33
CA ASN A 63 3.77 -5.65 1.16
C ASN A 63 4.31 -6.46 -0.02
N GLU A 64 4.26 -7.78 0.12
CA GLU A 64 4.52 -8.74 -0.96
C GLU A 64 3.39 -9.79 -0.89
N SER A 65 2.81 -10.13 -2.04
CA SER A 65 1.55 -10.88 -2.15
C SER A 65 1.54 -12.28 -1.50
N THR A 66 2.71 -12.88 -1.28
CA THR A 66 2.90 -14.25 -0.80
C THR A 66 3.34 -14.34 0.66
N VAL A 67 3.47 -13.21 1.36
CA VAL A 67 3.82 -13.20 2.79
C VAL A 67 2.57 -13.42 3.64
N TRP A 68 2.36 -14.69 4.00
CA TRP A 68 1.24 -15.15 4.83
C TRP A 68 1.76 -15.90 6.08
N SER A 69 1.00 -15.82 7.17
CA SER A 69 1.28 -16.57 8.39
C SER A 69 1.18 -18.09 8.17
N GLY A 70 1.71 -18.87 9.11
CA GLY A 70 1.65 -20.32 9.09
C GLY A 70 2.40 -20.95 7.92
N GLY A 71 1.95 -22.13 7.51
CA GLY A 71 2.55 -22.94 6.48
C GLY A 71 1.56 -23.95 5.92
N PRO A 72 2.01 -24.91 5.10
CA PRO A 72 1.13 -25.95 4.56
C PRO A 72 0.32 -26.64 5.66
N ASN A 73 -1.00 -26.56 5.56
CA ASN A 73 -1.92 -27.11 6.55
C ASN A 73 -3.24 -27.53 5.89
N ARG A 74 -4.06 -28.27 6.63
CA ARG A 74 -5.41 -28.67 6.26
C ARG A 74 -6.34 -28.29 7.40
N ASN A 75 -7.55 -27.85 7.07
CA ASN A 75 -8.56 -27.47 8.04
C ASN A 75 -9.71 -28.49 8.14
N ASP A 76 -9.49 -29.74 7.72
CA ASP A 76 -10.51 -30.78 7.85
C ASP A 76 -10.81 -31.07 9.34
N ASN A 77 -12.09 -31.15 9.69
CA ASN A 77 -12.53 -31.60 11.01
C ASN A 77 -13.06 -33.05 10.93
N PRO A 78 -12.34 -34.04 11.50
CA PRO A 78 -12.76 -35.45 11.42
C PRO A 78 -14.07 -35.74 12.15
N LYS A 79 -14.51 -34.88 13.08
CA LYS A 79 -15.79 -35.04 13.78
C LYS A 79 -16.99 -34.66 12.91
N ALA A 80 -16.78 -33.87 11.86
CA ALA A 80 -17.87 -33.27 11.10
C ALA A 80 -18.74 -34.32 10.41
N LEU A 81 -18.12 -35.37 9.86
CA LEU A 81 -18.83 -36.44 9.16
C LEU A 81 -19.82 -37.18 10.09
N ALA A 82 -19.40 -37.46 11.33
CA ALA A 82 -20.23 -38.16 12.31
C ALA A 82 -21.37 -37.28 12.85
N ALA A 83 -21.15 -35.97 12.97
CA ALA A 83 -22.17 -35.04 13.48
C ALA A 83 -23.23 -34.66 12.43
N LEU A 84 -22.88 -34.71 11.14
CA LEU A 84 -23.73 -34.21 10.05
C LEU A 84 -25.13 -34.85 9.97
N PRO A 85 -25.31 -36.18 10.15
CA PRO A 85 -26.65 -36.77 10.16
C PRO A 85 -27.54 -36.22 11.28
N GLY A 86 -26.99 -36.04 12.49
CA GLY A 86 -27.73 -35.50 13.63
C GLY A 86 -28.12 -34.04 13.44
N VAL A 87 -27.21 -33.22 12.88
CA VAL A 87 -27.52 -31.82 12.53
C VAL A 87 -28.67 -31.75 11.52
N ARG A 88 -28.64 -32.56 10.46
CA ARG A 88 -29.70 -32.61 9.44
C ARG A 88 -31.05 -33.04 10.03
N GLN A 89 -31.05 -34.04 10.91
CA GLN A 89 -32.27 -34.50 11.57
C GLN A 89 -32.91 -33.37 12.39
N LEU A 90 -32.14 -32.67 13.23
CA LEU A 90 -32.63 -31.56 14.05
C LEU A 90 -33.23 -30.43 13.19
N ILE A 91 -32.62 -30.13 12.04
CA ILE A 91 -33.17 -29.16 11.07
C ILE A 91 -34.54 -29.60 10.54
N PHE A 92 -34.69 -30.87 10.13
CA PHE A 92 -35.96 -31.38 9.61
C PHE A 92 -37.07 -31.45 10.68
N GLU A 93 -36.69 -31.59 11.95
CA GLU A 93 -37.60 -31.54 13.10
C GLU A 93 -37.96 -30.12 13.54
N GLY A 94 -37.38 -29.07 12.93
CA GLY A 94 -37.59 -27.67 13.32
C GLY A 94 -36.84 -27.24 14.59
N LYS A 95 -35.85 -28.03 15.03
CA LYS A 95 -35.04 -27.82 16.24
C LYS A 95 -33.74 -27.07 15.94
N TYR A 96 -33.87 -25.80 15.56
CA TYR A 96 -32.75 -25.03 15.02
C TYR A 96 -31.67 -24.69 16.06
N ASP A 97 -32.06 -24.36 17.29
CA ASP A 97 -31.10 -24.03 18.36
C ASP A 97 -30.25 -25.25 18.76
N GLU A 98 -30.85 -26.44 18.79
CA GLU A 98 -30.12 -27.68 19.03
C GLU A 98 -29.21 -28.03 17.84
N ALA A 99 -29.69 -27.82 16.60
CA ALA A 99 -28.90 -28.05 15.40
C ALA A 99 -27.66 -27.15 15.36
N ASP A 100 -27.81 -25.86 15.69
CA ASP A 100 -26.71 -24.88 15.74
C ASP A 100 -25.67 -25.27 16.79
N LYS A 101 -26.10 -25.59 18.02
CA LYS A 101 -25.19 -26.04 19.09
C LYS A 101 -24.41 -27.29 18.69
N LEU A 102 -25.08 -28.29 18.09
CA LEU A 102 -24.43 -29.52 17.65
C LEU A 102 -23.43 -29.24 16.52
N ALA A 103 -23.80 -28.39 15.57
CA ALA A 103 -22.96 -28.01 14.45
C ALA A 103 -21.73 -27.22 14.92
N ALA A 104 -21.91 -26.16 15.70
CA ALA A 104 -20.85 -25.31 16.21
C ALA A 104 -19.78 -26.09 17.00
N ALA A 105 -20.19 -27.13 17.73
CA ALA A 105 -19.27 -27.97 18.49
C ALA A 105 -18.47 -28.98 17.64
N ASN A 106 -18.95 -29.36 16.45
CA ASN A 106 -18.43 -30.54 15.74
C ASN A 106 -18.08 -30.33 14.26
N ILE A 107 -18.54 -29.25 13.63
CA ILE A 107 -18.31 -28.97 12.20
C ILE A 107 -17.09 -28.06 11.99
N PRO A 108 -16.94 -26.91 12.70
CA PRO A 108 -15.85 -25.98 12.42
C PRO A 108 -14.47 -26.58 12.65
N SER A 109 -13.50 -26.12 11.87
CA SER A 109 -12.08 -26.42 12.10
C SER A 109 -11.51 -25.53 13.20
N PRO A 110 -10.50 -25.99 13.97
CA PRO A 110 -9.70 -25.08 14.80
C PRO A 110 -8.81 -24.15 13.96
N ILE A 111 -8.56 -24.47 12.66
CA ILE A 111 -7.73 -23.66 11.76
C ILE A 111 -8.64 -22.81 10.86
N ASN A 112 -8.56 -21.49 11.02
CA ASN A 112 -9.50 -20.53 10.43
C ASN A 112 -8.88 -19.69 9.30
N GLY A 113 -7.98 -20.30 8.52
CA GLY A 113 -7.23 -19.61 7.48
C GLY A 113 -6.05 -18.80 8.04
N MET A 114 -5.05 -18.60 7.17
CA MET A 114 -3.84 -17.85 7.52
C MET A 114 -4.04 -16.36 7.29
N ASN A 115 -3.34 -15.53 8.05
CA ASN A 115 -3.39 -14.08 7.93
C ASN A 115 -2.36 -13.61 6.89
N TYR A 116 -2.77 -12.68 6.04
CA TYR A 116 -1.85 -11.90 5.24
C TYR A 116 -0.99 -10.99 6.14
N GLN A 117 0.29 -10.83 5.83
CA GLN A 117 1.23 -10.10 6.69
C GLN A 117 2.09 -9.09 5.91
N LEU A 118 2.43 -8.00 6.60
CA LEU A 118 3.41 -7.01 6.11
C LEU A 118 4.80 -7.64 6.02
N VAL A 119 5.57 -7.25 5.01
CA VAL A 119 7.02 -7.51 4.96
C VAL A 119 7.71 -6.69 6.04
N GLY A 120 7.37 -5.40 6.11
CA GLY A 120 7.97 -4.45 7.03
C GLY A 120 7.74 -3.02 6.57
N ASN A 121 8.56 -2.11 7.07
CA ASN A 121 8.56 -0.70 6.75
C ASN A 121 9.95 -0.32 6.22
N LEU A 122 9.99 0.57 5.24
CA LEU A 122 11.15 1.42 4.95
C LEU A 122 10.89 2.77 5.60
N ASN A 123 11.80 3.17 6.50
CA ASN A 123 11.80 4.48 7.13
C ASN A 123 12.92 5.31 6.49
N ILE A 124 12.62 6.56 6.10
CA ILE A 124 13.62 7.48 5.56
C ILE A 124 13.56 8.78 6.37
N ASN A 125 14.62 9.05 7.13
CA ASN A 125 14.70 10.17 8.04
C ASN A 125 15.47 11.33 7.41
N PHE A 126 14.89 12.52 7.45
CA PHE A 126 15.45 13.76 6.94
C PHE A 126 15.61 14.76 8.09
N PRO A 127 16.73 14.74 8.83
CA PRO A 127 16.94 15.64 9.96
C PRO A 127 16.82 17.11 9.54
N GLY A 128 16.12 17.93 10.34
CA GLY A 128 15.94 19.36 10.07
C GLY A 128 14.73 19.69 9.20
N HIS A 129 13.92 18.69 8.81
CA HIS A 129 12.72 18.87 7.99
C HIS A 129 11.43 18.91 8.82
N GLU A 130 11.52 19.10 10.13
CA GLU A 130 10.37 19.15 11.06
C GLU A 130 9.51 20.40 10.83
N VAL A 131 10.12 21.49 10.36
CA VAL A 131 9.45 22.74 10.00
C VAL A 131 9.53 22.91 8.49
N TYR A 132 8.37 22.81 7.82
CA TYR A 132 8.26 22.85 6.37
C TYR A 132 7.11 23.77 5.93
N THR A 133 7.17 24.22 4.68
CA THR A 133 6.11 25.00 4.00
C THR A 133 5.74 24.35 2.67
N ASP A 134 4.69 24.90 2.03
CA ASP A 134 4.30 24.56 0.64
C ASP A 134 4.11 23.06 0.42
N TYR A 135 3.54 22.39 1.42
CA TYR A 135 3.33 20.96 1.41
C TYR A 135 2.21 20.58 0.42
N TYR A 136 2.49 19.55 -0.37
CA TYR A 136 1.52 18.94 -1.27
C TYR A 136 1.88 17.48 -1.50
N ARG A 137 0.90 16.57 -1.47
CA ARG A 137 1.09 15.19 -1.92
C ARG A 137 -0.04 14.72 -2.81
N GLU A 138 0.27 13.84 -3.76
CA GLU A 138 -0.69 13.24 -4.67
C GLU A 138 -0.39 11.76 -4.94
N LEU A 139 -1.44 11.01 -5.32
CA LEU A 139 -1.35 9.80 -6.13
C LEU A 139 -1.98 10.15 -7.48
N ASP A 140 -1.16 10.11 -8.53
CA ASP A 140 -1.60 10.25 -9.90
C ASP A 140 -2.00 8.87 -10.44
N ILE A 141 -3.29 8.70 -10.74
CA ILE A 141 -3.86 7.41 -11.13
C ILE A 141 -3.51 7.07 -12.59
N GLU A 142 -3.22 8.07 -13.42
CA GLU A 142 -2.84 7.85 -14.82
C GLU A 142 -1.43 7.27 -14.93
N THR A 143 -0.53 7.73 -14.05
CA THR A 143 0.88 7.33 -14.05
C THR A 143 1.22 6.28 -12.99
N ALA A 144 0.34 6.04 -12.03
CA ALA A 144 0.56 5.20 -10.84
C ALA A 144 1.75 5.66 -9.97
N VAL A 145 2.01 6.98 -9.95
CA VAL A 145 3.09 7.60 -9.18
C VAL A 145 2.52 8.40 -8.02
N THR A 146 3.06 8.17 -6.83
CA THR A 146 2.86 9.10 -5.71
C THR A 146 3.93 10.18 -5.74
N LYS A 147 3.54 11.42 -5.47
CA LYS A 147 4.45 12.56 -5.43
C LYS A 147 4.24 13.34 -4.14
N THR A 148 5.32 13.71 -3.45
CA THR A 148 5.30 14.60 -2.28
C THR A 148 6.23 15.77 -2.55
N ASN A 149 5.74 17.00 -2.36
CA ASN A 149 6.49 18.25 -2.46
C ASN A 149 6.39 19.00 -1.14
N TYR A 150 7.48 19.63 -0.71
CA TYR A 150 7.50 20.57 0.42
C TYR A 150 8.76 21.42 0.35
N ALA A 151 8.84 22.49 1.12
CA ALA A 151 10.01 23.33 1.23
C ALA A 151 10.54 23.42 2.68
N VAL A 152 11.87 23.45 2.82
CA VAL A 152 12.57 23.67 4.10
C VAL A 152 13.68 24.68 3.84
N GLY A 153 13.72 25.78 4.61
CA GLY A 153 14.77 26.81 4.44
C GLY A 153 14.85 27.39 3.02
N GLY A 154 13.74 27.46 2.30
CA GLY A 154 13.68 27.92 0.90
C GLY A 154 14.32 26.96 -0.11
N VAL A 155 14.47 25.68 0.23
CA VAL A 155 14.84 24.57 -0.68
C VAL A 155 13.59 23.72 -0.91
N LYS A 156 13.26 23.44 -2.17
CA LYS A 156 12.16 22.55 -2.53
C LYS A 156 12.65 21.10 -2.59
N PHE A 157 11.94 20.21 -1.91
CA PHE A 157 12.17 18.78 -1.95
C PHE A 157 11.01 18.09 -2.68
N THR A 158 11.34 17.13 -3.53
CA THR A 158 10.35 16.29 -4.22
C THR A 158 10.67 14.82 -4.00
N ARG A 159 9.63 14.03 -3.70
CA ARG A 159 9.70 12.58 -3.62
C ARG A 159 8.72 11.98 -4.62
N GLU A 160 9.18 11.06 -5.45
CA GLU A 160 8.31 10.26 -6.31
C GLU A 160 8.47 8.79 -5.95
N VAL A 161 7.36 8.09 -5.74
CA VAL A 161 7.37 6.67 -5.39
C VAL A 161 6.37 5.91 -6.23
N PHE A 162 6.82 4.81 -6.83
CA PHE A 162 6.00 3.92 -7.64
C PHE A 162 6.52 2.47 -7.59
N ALA A 163 5.66 1.52 -7.92
CA ALA A 163 6.03 0.12 -8.07
C ALA A 163 6.14 -0.20 -9.58
N SER A 164 7.36 -0.45 -10.06
CA SER A 164 7.60 -0.75 -11.47
C SER A 164 6.97 -2.09 -11.85
N LEU A 165 6.11 -2.08 -12.87
CA LEU A 165 5.52 -3.29 -13.42
C LEU A 165 6.58 -4.13 -14.16
N THR A 166 7.50 -3.48 -14.86
CA THR A 166 8.51 -4.14 -15.69
C THR A 166 9.71 -4.63 -14.88
N ASP A 167 10.17 -3.83 -13.92
CA ASP A 167 11.43 -4.09 -13.22
C ASP A 167 11.24 -4.80 -11.88
N GLN A 168 9.98 -5.00 -11.47
CA GLN A 168 9.61 -5.76 -10.27
C GLN A 168 10.22 -5.20 -8.97
N VAL A 169 10.39 -3.88 -8.89
CA VAL A 169 10.90 -3.13 -7.74
C VAL A 169 10.00 -1.94 -7.38
N ILE A 170 10.04 -1.52 -6.12
CA ILE A 170 9.53 -0.20 -5.71
C ILE A 170 10.68 0.78 -5.84
N ILE A 171 10.43 1.91 -6.50
CA ILE A 171 11.42 2.96 -6.75
C ILE A 171 11.02 4.18 -5.92
N VAL A 172 11.99 4.73 -5.18
CA VAL A 172 11.88 5.98 -4.43
C VAL A 172 12.88 6.96 -5.03
N HIS A 173 12.40 7.99 -5.72
CA HIS A 173 13.24 9.05 -6.28
C HIS A 173 13.14 10.29 -5.37
N LEU A 174 14.28 10.68 -4.80
CA LEU A 174 14.41 11.83 -3.90
C LEU A 174 15.19 12.95 -4.59
N THR A 175 14.66 14.17 -4.59
CA THR A 175 15.34 15.33 -5.18
C THR A 175 15.24 16.56 -4.29
N ALA A 176 16.23 17.45 -4.42
CA ALA A 176 16.22 18.81 -3.89
C ALA A 176 16.56 19.78 -5.03
N ASP A 177 15.93 20.95 -5.06
CA ASP A 177 16.14 21.94 -6.13
C ASP A 177 17.46 22.74 -6.01
N LYS A 178 18.21 22.52 -4.92
CA LYS A 178 19.56 23.06 -4.72
C LYS A 178 20.56 21.93 -4.49
N ALA A 179 21.69 22.03 -5.18
CA ALA A 179 22.77 21.05 -5.10
C ALA A 179 23.27 20.87 -3.65
N GLY A 180 23.52 19.62 -3.27
CA GLY A 180 24.06 19.26 -1.96
C GLY A 180 23.11 19.42 -0.77
N GLN A 181 21.82 19.71 -1.00
CA GLN A 181 20.84 19.92 0.09
C GLN A 181 20.07 18.64 0.48
N LEU A 182 20.29 17.52 -0.20
CA LEU A 182 19.63 16.26 0.13
C LEU A 182 20.52 15.43 1.06
N THR A 183 20.09 15.26 2.31
CA THR A 183 20.73 14.37 3.29
C THR A 183 19.65 13.57 4.00
N PHE A 184 19.86 12.27 4.16
CA PHE A 184 18.92 11.39 4.86
C PHE A 184 19.64 10.17 5.43
N SER A 185 18.96 9.46 6.33
CA SER A 185 19.27 8.08 6.69
C SER A 185 18.08 7.18 6.38
N ALA A 186 18.34 5.90 6.14
CA ALA A 186 17.30 4.91 5.89
C ALA A 186 17.45 3.73 6.85
N ASP A 187 16.33 3.22 7.35
CA ASP A 187 16.26 2.00 8.15
C ASP A 187 15.04 1.15 7.73
N MET A 188 15.04 -0.10 8.17
CA MET A 188 13.91 -1.00 7.96
C MET A 188 13.49 -1.64 9.27
N GLN A 189 12.20 -1.94 9.38
CA GLN A 189 11.61 -2.59 10.55
C GLN A 189 10.54 -3.57 10.12
N SER A 190 10.34 -4.65 10.87
CA SER A 190 9.21 -5.57 10.66
C SER A 190 8.56 -5.93 11.99
N LEU A 191 7.25 -6.17 11.94
CA LEU A 191 6.51 -6.78 13.06
C LEU A 191 6.73 -8.29 13.14
N GLN A 192 7.27 -8.90 12.08
CA GLN A 192 7.63 -10.30 12.06
C GLN A 192 8.96 -10.54 12.78
N LYS A 193 9.27 -11.81 13.07
CA LYS A 193 10.61 -12.18 13.53
C LYS A 193 11.61 -11.92 12.40
N SER A 194 12.40 -10.86 12.53
CA SER A 194 13.29 -10.38 11.49
C SER A 194 14.67 -9.98 12.00
N ALA A 195 15.60 -9.85 11.07
CA ALA A 195 16.90 -9.21 11.27
C ALA A 195 17.16 -8.19 10.16
N VAL A 196 17.86 -7.12 10.50
CA VAL A 196 18.27 -6.07 9.57
C VAL A 196 19.79 -5.98 9.58
N THR A 197 20.39 -6.02 8.40
CA THR A 197 21.83 -5.90 8.21
C THR A 197 22.13 -4.97 7.05
N THR A 198 23.35 -4.44 7.02
CA THR A 198 23.87 -3.73 5.86
C THR A 198 24.82 -4.63 5.09
N ARG A 199 24.87 -4.46 3.77
CA ARG A 199 25.86 -5.09 2.90
C ARG A 199 26.55 -4.00 2.09
N ASN A 200 27.88 -4.02 2.09
CA ASN A 200 28.70 -2.98 1.49
C ASN A 200 28.33 -1.58 2.03
N ASN A 201 28.34 -0.57 1.16
CA ASN A 201 28.05 0.82 1.50
C ASN A 201 26.71 1.31 0.91
N ASP A 202 25.97 0.45 0.21
CA ASP A 202 24.82 0.84 -0.60
C ASP A 202 23.57 -0.03 -0.40
N GLU A 203 23.61 -1.08 0.44
CA GLU A 203 22.48 -1.98 0.63
C GLU A 203 22.07 -2.18 2.09
N LEU A 204 20.75 -2.07 2.31
CA LEU A 204 20.07 -2.39 3.56
C LEU A 204 19.17 -3.62 3.33
N ILE A 205 19.36 -4.66 4.14
CA ILE A 205 18.73 -5.97 3.96
C ILE A 205 17.90 -6.30 5.18
N LEU A 206 16.61 -6.52 4.98
CA LEU A 206 15.70 -7.08 5.97
C LEU A 206 15.39 -8.53 5.61
N THR A 207 15.67 -9.46 6.52
CA THR A 207 15.25 -10.86 6.40
C THR A 207 14.25 -11.21 7.49
N GLY A 208 13.27 -12.04 7.19
CA GLY A 208 12.26 -12.43 8.17
C GLY A 208 11.60 -13.77 7.88
N VAL A 209 10.83 -14.23 8.85
CA VAL A 209 9.93 -15.38 8.73
C VAL A 209 8.54 -14.95 9.16
N SER A 210 7.51 -15.39 8.43
CA SER A 210 6.12 -15.10 8.74
C SER A 210 5.71 -15.63 10.12
N GLY A 211 4.63 -15.08 10.67
CA GLY A 211 4.14 -15.42 12.00
C GLY A 211 3.37 -16.74 12.05
N ASP A 212 3.14 -17.24 13.26
CA ASP A 212 2.29 -18.41 13.51
C ASP A 212 0.79 -18.03 13.51
N LYS A 213 -0.10 -18.99 13.21
CA LYS A 213 -1.57 -18.83 13.37
C LYS A 213 -2.24 -20.17 13.64
N ASP A 214 -3.16 -20.22 14.59
CA ASP A 214 -3.95 -21.42 14.97
C ASP A 214 -3.10 -22.68 15.19
N GLY A 215 -1.93 -22.51 15.82
CA GLY A 215 -0.97 -23.59 16.06
C GLY A 215 -0.13 -24.00 14.85
N VAL A 216 -0.40 -23.45 13.67
CA VAL A 216 0.41 -23.65 12.45
C VAL A 216 1.60 -22.68 12.47
N LYS A 217 2.82 -23.25 12.37
CA LYS A 217 4.07 -22.47 12.40
C LYS A 217 4.31 -21.70 11.11
N GLY A 218 4.75 -20.45 11.26
CA GLY A 218 5.17 -19.58 10.16
C GLY A 218 6.33 -20.16 9.38
N ALA A 219 6.13 -20.35 8.07
CA ALA A 219 7.07 -21.04 7.19
C ALA A 219 7.56 -20.18 6.03
N VAL A 220 6.92 -19.03 5.77
CA VAL A 220 7.32 -18.13 4.67
C VAL A 220 8.53 -17.32 5.11
N LYS A 221 9.68 -17.56 4.48
CA LYS A 221 10.87 -16.74 4.63
C LYS A 221 10.86 -15.66 3.56
N PHE A 222 11.16 -14.43 3.95
CA PHE A 222 11.16 -13.29 3.03
C PHE A 222 12.39 -12.42 3.24
N THR A 223 12.77 -11.73 2.17
CA THR A 223 13.88 -10.77 2.16
C THR A 223 13.45 -9.51 1.42
N SER A 224 13.72 -8.35 2.00
CA SER A 224 13.62 -7.05 1.33
C SER A 224 15.01 -6.43 1.28
N ILE A 225 15.38 -5.91 0.11
CA ILE A 225 16.67 -5.24 -0.11
C ILE A 225 16.36 -3.84 -0.60
N VAL A 226 16.89 -2.84 0.09
CA VAL A 226 16.89 -1.44 -0.36
C VAL A 226 18.30 -1.12 -0.81
N LYS A 227 18.42 -0.58 -2.02
CA LYS A 227 19.69 -0.20 -2.63
C LYS A 227 19.67 1.29 -2.98
N ALA A 228 20.71 2.00 -2.59
CA ALA A 228 20.93 3.41 -2.91
C ALA A 228 21.82 3.59 -4.15
#